data_AF-A0A0D0AI29-F1
#
_entry.id   AF-A0A0D0AI29-F1
#
_cell.length_a   1.000
_cell.length_b   1.000
_cell.length_c   1.000
_cell.angle_alpha   90.00
_cell.angle_beta   90.00
_cell.angle_gamma   90.00
#
_symmetry.space_group_name_H-M   'P 1'
#
loop_
_entity.id
_entity.type
_entity.pdbx_description
1 polymer ?
#
loop_
_entity_poly.entity_id
_entity_poly.type
_entity_poly.pdbx_seq_one_letter_code
_entity_poly.pdbx_strand_id
1 'polypeptide(L)'
;MQNRSKRSRNRACVPIALHAELTEHAMLIKTIRTNHLLDLTHQLYTHASAQRVLDHESIRQGKGKLKSRDTWTTWPLMDCSIPEWRLEDEVKALAETVAHQLKTKCLAGGHAHHESKSQEVEDKDEDELEPLSPSLFQALVWQTTKVLVCILDSILDQRPAVADSMQNRMWAFNWEGVLRVLISGMTLDRTVVSAAHKRLASIYGSSKTLDIALSRIGRIESRNFALAELSERHEDAFLQQPAVRVRRPPKKRRRVASKAVIDTDTE
;
A
#
# COMPACT_ATOMS: atom_id res chain seq x y z
N MET A 1 -16.01 70.53 22.73
CA MET A 1 -15.63 69.65 23.86
C MET A 1 -16.72 68.60 24.03
N GLN A 2 -16.46 67.33 23.69
CA GLN A 2 -17.47 66.26 23.75
C GLN A 2 -17.25 65.38 25.00
N ASN A 3 -18.23 65.39 25.90
CA ASN A 3 -18.26 64.59 27.12
C ASN A 3 -18.65 63.14 26.82
N ARG A 4 -17.72 62.20 26.99
CA ARG A 4 -18.03 60.75 26.96
C ARG A 4 -18.56 60.31 28.33
N SER A 5 -19.87 60.15 28.41
CA SER A 5 -20.59 59.57 29.56
C SER A 5 -20.15 58.13 29.82
N LYS A 6 -19.67 57.86 31.05
CA LYS A 6 -19.26 56.53 31.54
C LYS A 6 -20.50 55.71 31.88
N ARG A 7 -20.98 54.87 30.97
CA ARG A 7 -22.00 53.85 31.28
C ARG A 7 -21.38 52.77 32.17
N SER A 8 -21.83 52.66 33.42
CA SER A 8 -21.55 51.53 34.30
C SER A 8 -22.21 50.28 33.75
N ARG A 9 -21.41 49.30 33.32
CA ARG A 9 -21.92 48.00 32.88
C ARG A 9 -22.25 47.18 34.12
N ASN A 10 -23.55 47.07 34.44
CA ASN A 10 -24.05 46.08 35.38
C ASN A 10 -23.71 44.70 34.82
N ARG A 11 -22.75 44.01 35.45
CA ARG A 11 -22.40 42.64 35.08
C ARG A 11 -23.40 41.72 35.76
N ALA A 12 -24.06 40.88 34.97
CA ALA A 12 -24.94 39.84 35.51
C ALA A 12 -24.13 38.94 36.45
N CYS A 13 -24.66 38.70 37.66
CA CYS A 13 -24.07 37.78 38.61
C CYS A 13 -24.39 36.35 38.14
N VAL A 14 -23.34 35.58 37.84
CA VAL A 14 -23.47 34.20 37.37
C VAL A 14 -23.59 33.28 38.59
N PRO A 15 -24.52 32.29 38.61
CA PRO A 15 -24.66 31.35 39.72
C PRO A 15 -23.35 30.64 40.07
N ILE A 16 -23.10 30.41 41.37
CA ILE A 16 -21.85 29.83 41.89
C ILE A 16 -21.52 28.46 41.28
N ALA A 17 -22.53 27.61 41.06
CA ALA A 17 -22.33 26.29 40.44
C ALA A 17 -21.74 26.42 39.02
N LEU A 18 -22.23 27.40 38.25
CA LEU A 18 -21.80 27.67 36.89
C LEU A 18 -20.40 28.30 36.86
N HIS A 19 -20.02 29.03 37.91
CA HIS A 19 -18.65 29.51 38.10
C HIS A 19 -17.65 28.37 38.33
N ALA A 20 -18.02 27.32 39.08
CA ALA A 20 -17.15 26.17 39.31
C ALA A 20 -16.87 25.41 38.00
N GLU A 21 -17.91 25.11 37.23
CA GLU A 21 -17.79 24.45 35.91
C GLU A 21 -16.95 25.28 34.92
N LEU A 22 -17.21 26.60 34.83
CA LEU A 22 -16.42 27.49 33.98
C LEU A 22 -14.95 27.54 34.39
N THR A 23 -14.66 27.44 35.69
CA THR A 23 -13.28 27.43 36.19
C THR A 23 -12.58 26.11 35.87
N GLU A 24 -13.30 24.99 35.96
CA GLU A 24 -12.80 23.67 35.56
C GLU A 24 -12.48 23.60 34.06
N HIS A 25 -13.40 24.06 33.20
CA HIS A 25 -13.16 24.14 31.76
C HIS A 25 -11.99 25.07 31.42
N ALA A 26 -11.85 26.20 32.14
CA ALA A 26 -10.72 27.11 31.96
C ALA A 26 -9.39 26.45 32.38
N MET A 27 -9.39 25.62 33.42
CA MET A 27 -8.23 24.83 33.83
C MET A 27 -7.91 23.75 32.78
N LEU A 28 -8.90 23.04 32.26
CA LEU A 28 -8.72 22.04 31.20
C LEU A 28 -8.10 22.65 29.94
N ILE A 29 -8.60 23.81 29.49
CA ILE A 29 -8.05 24.55 28.34
C ILE A 29 -6.62 24.99 28.63
N LYS A 30 -6.32 25.44 29.86
CA LYS A 30 -4.94 25.77 30.26
C LYS A 30 -4.04 24.55 30.19
N THR A 31 -4.45 23.38 30.72
CA THR A 31 -3.67 22.13 30.64
C THR A 31 -3.45 21.65 29.21
N ILE A 32 -4.45 21.75 28.33
CA ILE A 32 -4.30 21.39 26.90
C ILE A 32 -3.30 22.35 26.24
N ARG A 33 -3.37 23.66 26.54
CA ARG A 33 -2.42 24.65 26.03
C ARG A 33 -1.01 24.47 26.58
N THR A 34 -0.85 24.07 27.85
CA THR A 34 0.48 23.81 28.42
C THR A 34 1.07 22.48 27.93
N ASN A 35 0.26 21.46 27.67
CA ASN A 35 0.72 20.23 27.01
C ASN A 35 1.21 20.52 25.59
N HIS A 36 0.57 21.45 24.87
CA HIS A 36 1.07 21.94 23.59
C HIS A 36 2.36 22.78 23.73
N LEU A 37 2.64 23.35 24.90
CA LEU A 37 3.90 24.05 25.20
C LEU A 37 5.05 23.10 25.61
N LEU A 38 4.73 21.90 26.09
CA LEU A 38 5.69 20.80 26.26
C LEU A 38 6.02 20.09 24.93
N ASP A 39 5.35 20.48 23.84
CA ASP A 39 5.72 20.05 22.50
C ASP A 39 7.01 20.76 22.08
N LEU A 40 8.14 20.13 22.43
CA LEU A 40 9.50 20.55 22.08
C LEU A 40 9.65 20.86 20.59
N THR A 41 8.83 20.26 19.73
CA THR A 41 8.84 20.53 18.29
C THR A 41 8.44 21.98 17.98
N HIS A 42 7.46 22.55 18.69
CA HIS A 42 7.06 23.93 18.50
C HIS A 42 8.13 24.91 19.01
N GLN A 43 8.78 24.60 20.13
CA GLN A 43 9.88 25.41 20.65
C GLN A 43 11.11 25.36 19.74
N LEU A 44 11.48 24.18 19.22
CA LEU A 44 12.56 24.03 18.24
C LEU A 44 12.23 24.76 16.93
N TYR A 45 10.98 24.72 16.49
CA TYR A 45 10.53 25.47 15.32
C TYR A 45 10.62 26.98 15.52
N THR A 46 10.22 27.46 16.70
CA THR A 46 10.28 28.88 17.05
C THR A 46 11.74 29.36 17.17
N HIS A 47 12.61 28.55 17.79
CA HIS A 47 14.05 28.84 17.92
C HIS A 47 14.75 28.84 16.55
N ALA A 48 14.47 27.84 15.70
CA ALA A 48 15.00 27.77 14.34
C ALA A 48 14.51 28.93 13.46
N SER A 49 13.30 29.45 13.69
CA SER A 49 12.78 30.62 12.98
C SER A 49 13.42 31.93 13.45
N ALA A 50 13.72 32.07 14.75
CA ALA A 50 14.39 33.24 15.31
C ALA A 50 15.87 33.33 14.86
N GLN A 51 16.54 32.18 14.69
CA GLN A 51 17.93 32.11 14.24
C GLN A 51 18.11 32.65 12.82
N ARG A 52 17.09 32.48 11.95
CA ARG A 52 17.08 33.04 10.59
C ARG A 52 17.00 34.57 10.54
N VAL A 53 16.51 35.23 11.60
CA VAL A 53 16.43 36.70 11.67
C VAL A 53 17.81 37.28 11.98
N LEU A 54 18.63 36.59 12.77
CA LEU A 54 19.98 37.03 13.11
C LEU A 54 20.97 36.88 11.93
N ASP A 55 20.82 35.83 11.12
CA ASP A 55 21.65 35.66 9.91
C ASP A 55 21.36 36.72 8.84
N HIS A 56 20.16 37.31 8.87
CA HIS A 56 19.71 38.32 7.90
C HIS A 56 20.29 39.74 8.15
N GLU A 57 20.84 40.01 9.32
CA GLU A 57 21.51 41.29 9.63
C GLU A 57 22.97 41.33 9.14
N SER A 58 23.58 40.15 8.88
CA SER A 58 24.96 40.02 8.42
C SER A 58 25.16 40.29 6.91
N ILE A 59 24.08 40.37 6.13
CA ILE A 59 24.12 40.54 4.66
C ILE A 59 23.73 41.98 4.27
N ARG A 60 24.36 42.99 4.89
CA ARG A 60 24.13 44.41 4.53
C ARG A 60 25.28 45.12 3.83
N GLN A 61 26.35 44.43 3.41
CA GLN A 61 27.45 45.08 2.67
C GLN A 61 27.91 44.36 1.39
N GLY A 62 27.00 43.75 0.64
CA GLY A 62 27.30 43.21 -0.70
C GLY A 62 26.14 43.39 -1.68
N LYS A 63 26.15 44.49 -2.45
CA LYS A 63 25.20 44.72 -3.57
C LYS A 63 25.55 43.79 -4.74
N GLY A 64 24.97 42.60 -4.76
CA GLY A 64 24.93 41.72 -5.93
C GLY A 64 23.52 41.17 -6.09
N LYS A 65 22.94 41.30 -7.29
CA LYS A 65 21.60 40.81 -7.62
C LYS A 65 21.51 39.30 -7.38
N LEU A 66 20.98 38.90 -6.23
CA LEU A 66 20.66 37.52 -5.90
C LEU A 66 19.42 37.11 -6.70
N LYS A 67 19.66 36.29 -7.73
CA LYS A 67 18.65 35.40 -8.30
C LYS A 67 17.92 34.74 -7.13
N SER A 68 16.59 34.69 -7.19
CA SER A 68 15.73 33.92 -6.29
C SER A 68 16.27 32.50 -6.22
N ARG A 69 17.16 32.27 -5.27
CA ARG A 69 17.81 30.99 -5.07
C ARG A 69 16.78 30.21 -4.31
N ASP A 70 16.13 29.33 -5.06
CA ASP A 70 15.08 28.46 -4.61
C ASP A 70 15.60 27.74 -3.37
N THR A 71 15.21 28.24 -2.20
CA THR A 71 15.58 27.77 -0.87
C THR A 71 14.64 26.64 -0.46
N TRP A 72 14.20 25.90 -1.46
CA TRP A 72 13.67 24.58 -1.27
C TRP A 72 14.81 23.82 -0.69
N THR A 73 14.61 23.43 0.57
CA THR A 73 15.40 22.43 1.25
C THR A 73 15.79 21.39 0.21
N THR A 74 17.01 21.53 -0.34
CA THR A 74 17.89 20.39 -0.45
C THR A 74 17.72 19.75 0.90
N TRP A 75 16.91 18.69 0.94
CA TRP A 75 17.16 17.63 1.87
C TRP A 75 18.67 17.58 1.98
N PRO A 76 19.28 17.53 3.17
CA PRO A 76 20.56 16.90 3.19
C PRO A 76 20.26 15.54 2.54
N LEU A 77 20.50 15.42 1.23
CA LEU A 77 21.16 14.27 0.70
C LEU A 77 22.33 14.20 1.66
N MET A 78 22.13 13.42 2.72
CA MET A 78 23.24 12.77 3.36
C MET A 78 24.11 12.36 2.20
N ASP A 79 25.39 12.70 2.23
CA ASP A 79 26.35 12.24 1.23
C ASP A 79 26.33 10.71 1.29
N CYS A 80 25.31 10.10 0.69
CA CYS A 80 25.10 8.69 0.62
C CYS A 80 26.16 8.28 -0.37
N SER A 81 27.26 7.74 0.16
CA SER A 81 28.25 7.06 -0.65
C SER A 81 27.50 6.20 -1.66
N ILE A 82 27.83 6.38 -2.94
CA ILE A 82 27.33 5.50 -3.99
C ILE A 82 27.48 4.08 -3.46
N PRO A 83 26.39 3.32 -3.31
CA PRO A 83 26.47 2.02 -2.69
C PRO A 83 27.49 1.19 -3.48
N GLU A 84 28.47 0.63 -2.77
CA GLU A 84 29.49 -0.24 -3.38
C GLU A 84 28.85 -1.45 -4.05
N TRP A 85 27.64 -1.80 -3.60
CA TRP A 85 26.86 -2.91 -4.12
C TRP A 85 25.78 -2.43 -5.08
N ARG A 86 25.84 -2.88 -6.33
CA ARG A 86 24.82 -2.56 -7.32
C ARG A 86 23.65 -3.55 -7.25
N LEU A 87 22.51 -3.17 -7.82
CA LEU A 87 21.33 -4.04 -7.89
C LEU A 87 21.65 -5.38 -8.58
N GLU A 88 22.51 -5.35 -9.59
CA GLU A 88 22.93 -6.55 -10.32
C GLU A 88 23.67 -7.53 -9.40
N ASP A 89 24.56 -7.02 -8.54
CA ASP A 89 25.34 -7.83 -7.61
C ASP A 89 24.46 -8.44 -6.51
N GLU A 90 23.46 -7.69 -6.03
CA GLU A 90 22.48 -8.19 -5.06
C GLU A 90 21.60 -9.30 -5.65
N VAL A 91 21.11 -9.10 -6.88
CA VAL A 91 20.34 -10.13 -7.61
C VAL A 91 21.18 -11.38 -7.83
N LYS A 92 22.48 -11.22 -8.14
CA LYS A 92 23.41 -12.35 -8.29
C LYS A 92 23.53 -13.16 -7.00
N ALA A 93 23.85 -12.49 -5.88
CA ALA A 93 24.02 -13.13 -4.58
C ALA A 93 22.73 -13.84 -4.11
N LEU A 94 21.56 -13.23 -4.35
CA LEU A 94 20.27 -13.84 -4.04
C LEU A 94 19.99 -15.06 -4.92
N ALA A 95 20.28 -14.99 -6.22
CA ALA A 95 20.07 -16.10 -7.13
C ALA A 95 20.98 -17.30 -6.79
N GLU A 96 22.24 -17.04 -6.44
CA GLU A 96 23.17 -18.07 -5.93
C GLU A 96 22.65 -18.69 -4.63
N THR A 97 22.18 -17.87 -3.69
CA THR A 97 21.59 -18.35 -2.44
C THR A 97 20.39 -19.27 -2.69
N VAL A 98 19.51 -18.89 -3.63
CA VAL A 98 18.35 -19.72 -3.99
C VAL A 98 18.78 -21.01 -4.69
N ALA A 99 19.78 -20.96 -5.57
CA ALA A 99 20.33 -22.14 -6.23
C ALA A 99 20.88 -23.14 -5.20
N HIS A 100 21.63 -22.67 -4.19
CA HIS A 100 22.10 -23.50 -3.08
C HIS A 100 20.94 -24.11 -2.27
N GLN A 101 19.90 -23.33 -1.98
CA GLN A 101 18.73 -23.83 -1.25
C GLN A 101 17.96 -24.89 -2.03
N LEU A 102 17.89 -24.77 -3.36
CA LEU A 102 17.26 -25.78 -4.21
C LEU A 102 18.09 -27.06 -4.28
N LYS A 103 19.42 -26.94 -4.45
CA LYS A 103 20.34 -28.09 -4.46
C LYS A 103 20.24 -28.90 -3.16
N THR A 104 20.29 -28.21 -2.01
CA THR A 104 20.18 -28.85 -0.68
C THR A 104 18.81 -29.52 -0.46
N LYS A 105 17.71 -28.89 -0.87
CA LYS A 105 16.36 -29.49 -0.77
C LYS A 105 16.18 -30.73 -1.64
N CYS A 106 16.71 -30.75 -2.86
CA CYS A 106 16.61 -31.92 -3.74
C CYS A 106 17.35 -33.13 -3.16
N LEU A 107 18.50 -32.92 -2.53
CA LEU A 107 19.27 -33.99 -1.89
C LEU A 107 18.59 -34.53 -0.62
N ALA A 108 17.97 -33.66 0.18
CA ALA A 108 17.28 -34.06 1.41
C ALA A 108 15.94 -34.80 1.16
N GLY A 109 15.26 -34.54 0.03
CA GLY A 109 13.96 -35.13 -0.29
C GLY A 109 14.00 -36.61 -0.70
N GLY A 110 15.17 -37.17 -1.02
CA GLY A 110 15.31 -38.55 -1.51
C GLY A 110 15.46 -39.63 -0.44
N HIS A 111 15.68 -39.27 0.83
CA HIS A 111 16.14 -40.21 1.87
C HIS A 111 15.18 -40.44 3.04
N ALA A 112 13.86 -40.32 2.83
CA ALA A 112 12.88 -40.59 3.89
C ALA A 112 12.68 -42.08 4.24
N HIS A 113 13.42 -43.04 3.67
CA HIS A 113 13.21 -44.46 4.00
C HIS A 113 14.44 -45.37 3.81
N HIS A 114 15.60 -45.05 4.42
CA HIS A 114 16.51 -46.13 4.81
C HIS A 114 17.40 -45.69 5.99
N GLU A 115 16.95 -46.07 7.18
CA GLU A 115 17.71 -46.03 8.41
C GLU A 115 18.86 -47.05 8.30
N SER A 116 20.12 -46.60 8.25
CA SER A 116 21.26 -47.24 8.93
C SER A 116 22.63 -46.75 8.46
N LYS A 117 23.46 -46.52 9.48
CA LYS A 117 24.92 -46.52 9.51
C LYS A 117 25.65 -45.33 8.88
N SER A 118 25.76 -44.29 9.70
CA SER A 118 27.03 -43.71 10.16
C SER A 118 28.26 -44.08 9.32
N GLN A 119 28.55 -43.24 8.34
CA GLN A 119 29.87 -43.16 7.74
C GLN A 119 30.26 -41.69 7.66
N GLU A 120 31.13 -41.30 8.58
CA GLU A 120 31.86 -40.04 8.58
C GLU A 120 32.72 -40.01 7.31
N VAL A 121 32.32 -39.20 6.31
CA VAL A 121 33.13 -38.97 5.12
C VAL A 121 33.25 -37.47 4.89
N GLU A 122 34.44 -37.00 5.25
CA GLU A 122 35.25 -35.95 4.64
C GLU A 122 34.53 -34.80 3.93
N ASP A 123 34.47 -33.68 4.65
CA ASP A 123 34.74 -32.34 4.12
C ASP A 123 35.79 -32.38 3.01
N LYS A 124 35.44 -32.06 1.74
CA LYS A 124 36.33 -31.25 0.87
C LYS A 124 35.91 -30.86 -0.53
N ASP A 125 34.69 -31.07 -0.98
CA ASP A 125 34.30 -30.50 -2.27
C ASP A 125 33.43 -29.27 -2.00
N GLU A 126 34.09 -28.11 -1.87
CA GLU A 126 33.47 -26.82 -2.20
C GLU A 126 33.02 -26.96 -3.66
N ASP A 127 31.81 -27.49 -3.84
CA ASP A 127 31.14 -27.54 -5.13
C ASP A 127 30.97 -26.11 -5.61
N GLU A 128 32.00 -25.61 -6.30
CA GLU A 128 32.01 -24.36 -7.03
C GLU A 128 30.76 -24.37 -7.89
N LEU A 129 29.74 -23.63 -7.45
CA LEU A 129 28.46 -23.64 -8.15
C LEU A 129 28.72 -23.21 -9.58
N GLU A 130 28.19 -23.98 -10.51
CA GLU A 130 28.19 -23.61 -11.92
C GLU A 130 27.59 -22.20 -12.03
N PRO A 131 28.37 -21.21 -12.52
CA PRO A 131 27.93 -19.83 -12.53
C PRO A 131 26.64 -19.71 -13.35
N LEU A 132 25.69 -18.94 -12.84
CA LEU A 132 24.42 -18.67 -13.54
C LEU A 132 24.71 -18.22 -14.97
N SER A 133 24.01 -18.83 -15.94
CA SER A 133 24.11 -18.42 -17.35
C SER A 133 23.91 -16.90 -17.47
N PRO A 134 24.77 -16.17 -18.20
CA PRO A 134 24.73 -14.72 -18.24
C PRO A 134 23.38 -14.17 -18.76
N SER A 135 22.74 -14.89 -19.69
CA SER A 135 21.42 -14.53 -20.22
C SER A 135 20.32 -14.63 -19.16
N LEU A 136 20.36 -15.68 -18.33
CA LEU A 136 19.40 -15.86 -17.24
C LEU A 136 19.59 -14.79 -16.17
N PHE A 137 20.85 -14.50 -15.82
CA PHE A 137 21.18 -13.43 -14.89
C PHE A 137 20.65 -12.08 -15.36
N GLN A 138 20.88 -11.71 -16.62
CA GLN A 138 20.37 -10.46 -17.18
C GLN A 138 18.84 -10.41 -17.18
N ALA A 139 18.17 -11.53 -17.48
CA ALA A 139 16.71 -11.62 -17.42
C ALA A 139 16.18 -11.44 -15.98
N LEU A 140 16.85 -12.01 -14.98
CA LEU A 140 16.51 -11.83 -13.57
C LEU A 140 16.68 -10.38 -13.11
N VAL A 141 17.78 -9.74 -13.48
CA VAL A 141 18.02 -8.32 -13.18
C VAL A 141 16.94 -7.45 -13.80
N TRP A 142 16.64 -7.67 -15.09
CA TRP A 142 15.58 -6.94 -15.79
C TRP A 142 14.22 -7.10 -15.11
N GLN A 143 13.85 -8.35 -14.80
CA GLN A 143 12.57 -8.64 -14.15
C GLN A 143 12.50 -8.02 -12.75
N THR A 144 13.58 -8.08 -11.98
CA THR A 144 13.66 -7.47 -10.65
C THR A 144 13.52 -5.96 -10.74
N THR A 145 14.19 -5.33 -11.72
CA THR A 145 14.10 -3.90 -11.98
C THR A 145 12.67 -3.50 -12.32
N LYS A 146 12.01 -4.25 -13.20
CA LYS A 146 10.63 -4.01 -13.57
C LYS A 146 9.69 -4.09 -12.37
N VAL A 147 9.84 -5.12 -11.53
CA VAL A 147 9.06 -5.25 -10.30
C VAL A 147 9.31 -4.07 -9.38
N LEU A 148 10.56 -3.67 -9.16
CA LEU A 148 10.90 -2.54 -8.31
C LEU A 148 10.28 -1.22 -8.82
N VAL A 149 10.32 -0.96 -10.12
CA VAL A 149 9.65 0.19 -10.74
C VAL A 149 8.15 0.14 -10.48
N CYS A 150 7.50 -1.01 -10.68
CA CYS A 150 6.08 -1.15 -10.39
C CYS A 150 5.75 -0.93 -8.90
N ILE A 151 6.62 -1.36 -7.98
CA ILE A 151 6.48 -1.10 -6.55
C ILE A 151 6.54 0.41 -6.28
N LEU A 152 7.53 1.09 -6.84
CA LEU A 152 7.73 2.53 -6.65
C LEU A 152 6.58 3.33 -7.26
N ASP A 153 6.13 3.00 -8.48
CA ASP A 153 4.98 3.63 -9.11
C ASP A 153 3.71 3.44 -8.27
N SER A 154 3.49 2.23 -7.74
CA SER A 154 2.34 1.98 -6.86
C SER A 154 2.37 2.83 -5.59
N ILE A 155 3.56 3.07 -5.03
CA ILE A 155 3.74 3.94 -3.86
C ILE A 155 3.50 5.41 -4.25
N LEU A 156 3.99 5.82 -5.42
CA LEU A 156 3.78 7.17 -5.95
C LEU A 156 2.31 7.46 -6.24
N ASP A 157 1.56 6.50 -6.77
CA ASP A 157 0.12 6.65 -7.05
C ASP A 157 -0.72 6.86 -5.77
N GLN A 158 -0.23 6.36 -4.63
CA GLN A 158 -0.89 6.52 -3.33
C GLN A 158 -0.55 7.85 -2.65
N ARG A 159 0.33 8.66 -3.26
CA ARG A 159 0.69 9.98 -2.77
C ARG A 159 -0.42 10.98 -3.17
N PRO A 160 -1.15 11.58 -2.21
CA PRO A 160 -2.08 12.65 -2.56
C PRO A 160 -1.31 13.79 -3.23
N ALA A 161 -1.93 14.42 -4.23
CA ALA A 161 -1.40 15.64 -4.82
C ALA A 161 -1.42 16.75 -3.77
N VAL A 162 -0.27 16.98 -3.13
CA VAL A 162 -0.11 18.05 -2.15
C VAL A 162 0.72 19.15 -2.78
N ALA A 163 0.43 20.41 -2.43
CA ALA A 163 1.27 21.54 -2.81
C ALA A 163 2.73 21.23 -2.45
N ASP A 164 3.66 21.65 -3.30
CA ASP A 164 5.07 21.28 -3.18
C ASP A 164 5.64 21.62 -1.77
N SER A 165 5.17 22.70 -1.15
CA SER A 165 5.55 23.13 0.22
C SER A 165 5.12 22.18 1.34
N MET A 166 4.19 21.26 1.06
CA MET A 166 3.67 20.26 2.00
C MET A 166 4.20 18.85 1.71
N GLN A 167 5.01 18.66 0.67
CA GLN A 167 5.56 17.35 0.33
C GLN A 167 6.38 16.74 1.48
N ASN A 168 7.06 17.57 2.29
CA ASN A 168 7.83 17.14 3.47
C ASN A 168 6.94 16.83 4.70
N ARG A 169 5.64 17.16 4.64
CA ARG A 169 4.65 16.82 5.69
C ARG A 169 3.96 15.49 5.42
N MET A 170 4.26 14.86 4.29
CA MET A 170 3.83 13.50 4.01
C MET A 170 4.50 12.56 5.01
N TRP A 171 3.70 11.67 5.59
CA TRP A 171 4.18 10.71 6.59
C TRP A 171 5.30 9.83 6.02
N ALA A 172 6.27 9.52 6.89
CA ALA A 172 7.24 8.48 6.59
C ALA A 172 6.50 7.18 6.27
N PHE A 173 6.78 6.60 5.10
CA PHE A 173 6.20 5.33 4.71
C PHE A 173 6.81 4.24 5.59
N ASN A 174 6.00 3.64 6.46
CA ASN A 174 6.44 2.46 7.19
C ASN A 174 6.43 1.25 6.25
N TRP A 175 7.19 0.21 6.60
CA TRP A 175 7.26 -1.03 5.81
C TRP A 175 5.87 -1.69 5.64
N GLU A 176 4.97 -1.52 6.62
CA GLU A 176 3.59 -1.98 6.54
C GLU A 176 2.80 -1.24 5.45
N GLY A 177 3.01 0.07 5.33
CA GLY A 177 2.42 0.90 4.29
C GLY A 177 2.86 0.41 2.92
N VAL A 178 4.15 0.11 2.73
CA VAL A 178 4.68 -0.46 1.49
C VAL A 178 3.95 -1.74 1.14
N LEU A 179 3.90 -2.70 2.06
CA LEU A 179 3.18 -3.95 1.82
C LEU A 179 1.69 -3.72 1.54
N ARG A 180 1.03 -2.81 2.25
CA ARG A 180 -0.40 -2.51 2.03
C ARG A 180 -0.67 -1.95 0.63
N VAL A 181 0.20 -1.08 0.14
CA VAL A 181 0.10 -0.55 -1.22
C VAL A 181 0.26 -1.67 -2.24
N LEU A 182 1.26 -2.54 -2.05
CA LEU A 182 1.51 -3.68 -2.94
C LEU A 182 0.36 -4.68 -2.96
N ILE A 183 -0.18 -4.98 -1.80
CA ILE A 183 -1.38 -5.78 -1.61
C ILE A 183 -2.57 -5.18 -2.38
N SER A 184 -2.72 -3.85 -2.34
CA SER A 184 -3.84 -3.16 -2.99
C SER A 184 -3.67 -3.06 -4.49
N GLY A 185 -2.43 -2.95 -4.98
CA GLY A 185 -2.08 -2.94 -6.41
C GLY A 185 -2.14 -4.31 -7.08
N MET A 186 -2.30 -5.40 -6.32
CA MET A 186 -2.38 -6.79 -6.80
C MET A 186 -1.17 -7.25 -7.64
N THR A 187 -0.02 -6.59 -7.52
CA THR A 187 1.15 -6.87 -8.36
C THR A 187 1.98 -8.07 -7.89
N LEU A 188 1.75 -8.56 -6.67
CA LEU A 188 2.57 -9.59 -6.03
C LEU A 188 1.73 -10.77 -5.54
N ASP A 189 2.32 -11.96 -5.64
CA ASP A 189 1.74 -13.19 -5.10
C ASP A 189 1.60 -13.12 -3.58
N ARG A 190 0.48 -13.63 -3.07
CA ARG A 190 0.15 -13.68 -1.64
C ARG A 190 1.21 -14.43 -0.83
N THR A 191 1.82 -15.47 -1.40
CA THR A 191 2.87 -16.24 -0.71
C THR A 191 4.09 -15.36 -0.44
N VAL A 192 4.50 -14.57 -1.42
CA VAL A 192 5.63 -13.63 -1.35
C VAL A 192 5.35 -12.54 -0.32
N VAL A 193 4.14 -11.95 -0.36
CA VAL A 193 3.75 -10.92 0.61
C VAL A 193 3.70 -11.49 2.04
N SER A 194 3.19 -12.71 2.22
CA SER A 194 3.15 -13.37 3.53
C SER A 194 4.56 -13.66 4.07
N ALA A 195 5.47 -14.13 3.22
CA ALA A 195 6.86 -14.35 3.58
C ALA A 195 7.57 -13.04 3.94
N ALA A 196 7.36 -11.99 3.14
CA ALA A 196 7.89 -10.65 3.40
C ALA A 196 7.36 -10.08 4.73
N HIS A 197 6.05 -10.21 4.98
CA HIS A 197 5.43 -9.82 6.25
C HIS A 197 6.06 -10.55 7.43
N LYS A 198 6.18 -11.88 7.36
CA LYS A 198 6.77 -12.69 8.44
C LYS A 198 8.21 -12.26 8.74
N ARG A 199 9.01 -12.01 7.71
CA ARG A 199 10.39 -11.56 7.84
C ARG A 199 10.48 -10.14 8.44
N LEU A 200 9.73 -9.19 7.89
CA LEU A 200 9.74 -7.80 8.35
C LEU A 200 9.16 -7.66 9.76
N ALA A 201 8.11 -8.42 10.09
CA ALA A 201 7.56 -8.47 11.44
C ALA A 201 8.54 -9.04 12.46
N SER A 202 9.41 -9.96 12.06
CA SER A 202 10.47 -10.49 12.93
C SER A 202 11.56 -9.44 13.23
N ILE A 203 11.81 -8.50 12.31
CA ILE A 203 12.88 -7.49 12.44
C ILE A 203 12.34 -6.23 13.13
N TYR A 204 11.18 -5.75 12.68
CA TYR A 204 10.60 -4.46 13.08
C TYR A 204 9.44 -4.59 14.07
N GLY A 205 8.98 -5.81 14.39
CA GLY A 205 7.87 -6.08 15.29
C GLY A 205 6.56 -6.47 14.58
N SER A 206 5.72 -7.23 15.26
CA SER A 206 4.44 -7.71 14.72
C SER A 206 3.42 -6.57 14.55
N SER A 207 2.75 -6.52 13.40
CA SER A 207 1.64 -5.58 13.16
C SER A 207 0.33 -6.28 12.86
N LYS A 208 -0.72 -5.88 13.59
CA LYS A 208 -2.09 -6.38 13.38
C LYS A 208 -2.74 -5.84 12.12
N THR A 209 -2.24 -4.73 11.56
CA THR A 209 -2.92 -4.06 10.44
C THR A 209 -2.78 -4.85 9.14
N LEU A 210 -1.68 -5.58 8.97
CA LEU A 210 -1.41 -6.32 7.74
C LEU A 210 -2.22 -7.63 7.65
N ASP A 211 -2.52 -8.28 8.77
CA ASP A 211 -3.30 -9.52 8.81
C ASP A 211 -4.71 -9.32 8.21
N ILE A 212 -5.31 -8.15 8.45
CA ILE A 212 -6.59 -7.75 7.88
C ILE A 212 -6.47 -7.60 6.35
N ALA A 213 -5.39 -6.98 5.88
CA ALA A 213 -5.13 -6.79 4.46
C ALA A 213 -4.89 -8.13 3.72
N LEU A 214 -4.09 -9.03 4.30
CA LEU A 214 -3.86 -10.38 3.77
C LEU A 214 -5.15 -11.21 3.70
N SER A 215 -6.00 -11.10 4.72
CA SER A 215 -7.32 -11.74 4.73
C SER A 215 -8.22 -11.21 3.62
N ARG A 216 -8.15 -9.91 3.33
CA ARG A 216 -8.88 -9.28 2.22
C ARG A 216 -8.39 -9.78 0.86
N ILE A 217 -7.07 -9.90 0.65
CA ILE A 217 -6.52 -10.46 -0.59
C ILE A 217 -7.03 -11.87 -0.81
N GLY A 218 -6.95 -12.75 0.19
CA GLY A 218 -7.39 -14.13 0.05
C GLY A 218 -8.86 -14.23 -0.38
N ARG A 219 -9.71 -13.31 0.08
CA ARG A 219 -11.11 -13.21 -0.38
C ARG A 219 -11.23 -12.71 -1.83
N ILE A 220 -10.42 -11.73 -2.23
CA ILE A 220 -10.39 -11.21 -3.60
C ILE A 220 -9.90 -12.29 -4.57
N GLU A 221 -8.81 -12.99 -4.24
CA GLU A 221 -8.27 -14.11 -5.02
C GLU A 221 -9.30 -15.22 -5.18
N SER A 222 -9.95 -15.63 -4.08
CA SER A 222 -11.00 -16.65 -4.14
C SER A 222 -12.16 -16.23 -5.05
N ARG A 223 -12.53 -14.95 -5.01
CA ARG A 223 -13.57 -14.40 -5.89
C ARG A 223 -13.12 -14.34 -7.35
N ASN A 224 -11.89 -13.91 -7.61
CA ASN A 224 -11.33 -13.84 -8.95
C ASN A 224 -11.19 -15.24 -9.56
N PHE A 225 -10.80 -16.23 -8.76
CA PHE A 225 -10.79 -17.63 -9.16
C PHE A 225 -12.19 -18.11 -9.54
N ALA A 226 -13.20 -17.86 -8.71
CA ALA A 226 -14.59 -18.22 -9.02
C ALA A 226 -15.12 -17.50 -10.28
N LEU A 227 -14.70 -16.23 -10.50
CA LEU A 227 -15.05 -15.49 -11.71
C LEU A 227 -14.33 -16.03 -12.95
N ALA A 228 -13.05 -16.41 -12.84
CA ALA A 228 -12.30 -17.04 -13.92
C ALA A 228 -12.93 -18.38 -14.30
N GLU A 229 -13.31 -19.19 -13.32
CA GLU A 229 -14.01 -20.47 -13.54
C GLU A 229 -15.38 -20.25 -14.24
N LEU A 230 -16.12 -19.22 -13.85
CA LEU A 230 -17.38 -18.85 -14.53
C LEU A 230 -17.13 -18.34 -15.95
N SER A 231 -16.08 -17.54 -16.16
CA SER A 231 -15.69 -17.03 -17.48
C SER A 231 -15.35 -18.18 -18.42
N GLU A 232 -14.55 -19.14 -17.96
CA GLU A 232 -14.13 -20.31 -18.74
C GLU A 232 -15.34 -21.16 -19.17
N ARG A 233 -16.34 -21.33 -18.29
CA ARG A 233 -17.61 -22.00 -18.64
C ARG A 233 -18.43 -21.26 -19.70
N HIS A 234 -18.24 -19.95 -19.85
CA HIS A 234 -19.05 -19.10 -20.71
C HIS A 234 -18.34 -18.64 -21.99
N GLU A 235 -17.01 -18.66 -22.06
CA GLU A 235 -16.27 -18.35 -23.30
C GLU A 235 -16.63 -19.31 -24.44
N ASP A 236 -16.84 -20.60 -24.12
CA ASP A 236 -17.33 -21.57 -25.10
C ASP A 236 -18.80 -21.32 -25.53
N ALA A 237 -19.60 -20.72 -24.65
CA ALA A 237 -21.00 -20.41 -24.92
C ALA A 237 -21.17 -19.11 -25.72
N PHE A 238 -20.24 -18.15 -25.61
CA PHE A 238 -20.33 -16.87 -26.31
C PHE A 238 -20.08 -16.99 -27.82
N LEU A 239 -19.26 -17.98 -28.23
CA LEU A 239 -19.04 -18.31 -29.65
C LEU A 239 -20.18 -19.16 -30.23
N GLN A 240 -20.97 -19.81 -29.38
CA GLN A 240 -22.22 -20.42 -29.80
C GLN A 240 -23.29 -19.34 -29.89
N GLN A 241 -23.27 -18.61 -31.01
CA GLN A 241 -24.35 -17.70 -31.38
C GLN A 241 -25.67 -18.43 -31.14
N PRO A 242 -26.52 -18.00 -30.19
CA PRO A 242 -27.70 -18.76 -29.80
C PRO A 242 -28.50 -18.93 -31.07
N ALA A 243 -28.62 -20.19 -31.55
CA ALA A 243 -29.27 -20.50 -32.81
C ALA A 243 -30.56 -19.72 -32.83
N VAL A 244 -30.62 -18.67 -33.67
CA VAL A 244 -31.72 -17.73 -33.70
C VAL A 244 -32.93 -18.61 -33.90
N ARG A 245 -33.74 -18.76 -32.84
CA ARG A 245 -34.94 -19.57 -32.91
C ARG A 245 -35.82 -18.81 -33.88
N VAL A 246 -35.72 -19.18 -35.16
CA VAL A 246 -36.56 -18.67 -36.23
C VAL A 246 -37.96 -18.88 -35.72
N ARG A 247 -38.59 -17.80 -35.25
CA ARG A 247 -39.93 -17.83 -34.70
C ARG A 247 -40.79 -18.29 -35.86
N ARG A 248 -41.15 -19.58 -35.85
CA ARG A 248 -42.02 -20.13 -36.88
C ARG A 248 -43.29 -19.28 -36.86
N PRO A 249 -43.69 -18.69 -38.00
CA PRO A 249 -44.89 -17.87 -38.03
C PRO A 249 -46.08 -18.68 -37.51
N PRO A 250 -46.99 -18.07 -36.74
CA PRO A 250 -48.11 -18.78 -36.16
C PRO A 250 -48.92 -19.46 -37.26
N LYS A 251 -49.02 -20.80 -37.20
CA LYS A 251 -49.88 -21.58 -38.11
C LYS A 251 -51.32 -21.09 -37.93
N LYS A 252 -51.88 -20.45 -38.95
CA LYS A 252 -53.31 -20.08 -39.00
C LYS A 252 -54.13 -21.35 -38.75
N ARG A 253 -54.80 -21.43 -37.59
CA ARG A 253 -55.77 -22.50 -37.28
C ARG A 253 -56.91 -22.40 -38.29
N ARG A 254 -56.90 -23.31 -39.27
CA ARG A 254 -58.00 -23.52 -40.20
C ARG A 254 -59.22 -23.96 -39.39
N ARG A 255 -60.21 -23.07 -39.27
CA ARG A 255 -61.51 -23.38 -38.65
C ARG A 255 -62.16 -24.50 -39.46
N VAL A 256 -62.31 -25.68 -38.86
CA VAL A 256 -63.15 -26.74 -39.38
C VAL A 256 -64.57 -26.44 -38.91
N ALA A 257 -65.47 -26.20 -39.86
CA ALA A 257 -66.89 -26.00 -39.59
C ALA A 257 -67.49 -27.33 -39.16
N SER A 258 -67.80 -27.46 -37.87
CA SER A 258 -68.59 -28.55 -37.32
C SER A 258 -70.06 -28.36 -37.75
N LYS A 259 -70.51 -29.26 -38.62
CA LYS A 259 -71.91 -29.40 -39.06
C LYS A 259 -72.70 -30.01 -37.91
N ALA A 260 -73.65 -29.25 -37.36
CA ALA A 260 -74.55 -29.75 -36.31
C ALA A 260 -75.52 -30.77 -36.92
N VAL A 261 -75.46 -32.00 -36.42
CA VAL A 261 -76.48 -33.03 -36.61
C VAL A 261 -77.48 -32.82 -35.49
N ILE A 262 -78.71 -32.47 -35.86
CA ILE A 262 -79.87 -32.38 -34.96
C ILE A 262 -80.49 -33.78 -35.03
N ASP A 263 -80.25 -34.60 -34.00
CA ASP A 263 -81.00 -35.83 -33.79
C ASP A 263 -82.24 -35.51 -32.95
N THR A 264 -83.38 -35.89 -33.53
CA THR A 264 -84.69 -36.11 -32.93
C THR A 264 -84.63 -37.25 -31.93
N ASP A 265 -85.33 -37.13 -30.79
CA ASP A 265 -86.15 -38.20 -30.17
C ASP A 265 -86.66 -37.72 -28.79
N THR A 266 -87.97 -37.53 -28.62
CA THR A 266 -88.99 -38.50 -28.20
C THR A 266 -88.82 -38.96 -26.74
N GLU A 267 -89.60 -38.33 -25.85
CA GLU A 267 -90.61 -38.96 -24.97
C GLU A 267 -91.47 -37.88 -24.30
#